data_AF-N9M8M1-F1
#
_entry.id   AF-N9M8M1-F1
#
_cell.length_a   1.000
_cell.length_b   1.000
_cell.length_c   1.000
_cell.angle_alpha   90.00
_cell.angle_beta   90.00
_cell.angle_gamma   90.00
#
_symmetry.space_group_name_H-M   'P 1'
#
loop_
_entity.id
_entity.type
_entity.pdbx_description
1 polymer ?
#
loop_
_entity_poly.entity_id
_entity_poly.type
_entity_poly.pdbx_seq_one_letter_code
_entity_poly.pdbx_strand_id
1 'polypeptide(L)'
;MTYFSKNQHALMPTMSAELKPWLYASGSLTQQLTGLAQGQFHVEPIQEHFQRLSFANAKWMQMSHQHTSWVRESYLYGSEQSPWVKAKSIFPILSLQKKARIFQHIGTKPIGWFLFQRTNPLCQRRVILLEEGWTRQSCYTWHGCKFIVQETFLPAFEHFIQNSRA
;
A
#
# COMPACT_ATOMS: atom_id res chain seq x y z
N MET A 1 -34.00 26.39 -26.72
CA MET A 1 -33.41 26.60 -25.38
C MET A 1 -32.57 25.39 -25.02
N THR A 2 -31.26 25.60 -25.04
CA THR A 2 -30.22 24.99 -24.18
C THR A 2 -30.05 23.47 -24.13
N TYR A 3 -28.96 23.06 -24.78
CA TYR A 3 -28.24 21.79 -24.68
C TYR A 3 -27.84 21.44 -23.24
N PHE A 4 -28.02 20.19 -22.83
CA PHE A 4 -27.18 19.56 -21.81
C PHE A 4 -26.24 18.56 -22.49
N SER A 5 -25.11 19.09 -22.96
CA SER A 5 -23.90 18.30 -23.19
C SER A 5 -23.28 17.99 -21.83
N LYS A 6 -23.06 16.71 -21.54
CA LYS A 6 -21.99 16.24 -20.64
C LYS A 6 -21.64 14.79 -20.99
N ASN A 7 -21.04 14.62 -22.17
CA ASN A 7 -20.11 13.52 -22.38
C ASN A 7 -18.87 13.81 -21.52
N GLN A 8 -18.85 13.31 -20.29
CA GLN A 8 -17.61 13.03 -19.59
C GLN A 8 -17.51 11.52 -19.48
N HIS A 9 -17.00 10.89 -20.54
CA HIS A 9 -16.33 9.61 -20.37
C HIS A 9 -15.18 9.87 -19.41
N ALA A 10 -15.37 9.55 -18.12
CA ALA A 10 -14.26 9.43 -17.20
C ALA A 10 -13.32 8.41 -17.83
N LEU A 11 -12.22 8.88 -18.42
CA LEU A 11 -11.15 8.03 -18.90
C LEU A 11 -10.73 7.20 -17.69
N MET A 12 -11.06 5.91 -17.68
CA MET A 12 -10.54 5.04 -16.63
C MET A 12 -9.02 5.19 -16.69
N PRO A 13 -8.35 5.52 -15.58
CA PRO A 13 -6.91 5.76 -15.61
C PRO A 13 -6.21 4.51 -16.13
N THR A 14 -5.67 4.59 -17.36
CA THR A 14 -4.93 3.51 -17.98
C THR A 14 -3.64 3.31 -17.20
N MET A 15 -3.37 2.07 -16.77
CA MET A 15 -2.13 1.73 -16.08
C MET A 15 -0.92 2.01 -16.99
N SER A 16 -0.12 3.01 -16.64
CA SER A 16 1.09 3.39 -17.38
C SER A 16 2.11 2.25 -17.42
N ALA A 17 2.93 2.22 -18.48
CA ALA A 17 3.93 1.17 -18.66
C ALA A 17 5.03 1.25 -17.58
N GLU A 18 5.31 2.47 -17.12
CA GLU A 18 6.27 2.83 -16.09
C GLU A 18 5.81 2.35 -14.71
N LEU A 19 4.50 2.37 -14.45
CA LEU A 19 3.93 1.96 -13.16
C LEU A 19 3.83 0.43 -13.01
N LYS A 20 3.65 -0.31 -14.11
CA LYS A 20 3.55 -1.79 -14.10
C LYS A 20 4.67 -2.46 -13.28
N PRO A 21 5.97 -2.16 -13.48
CA PRO A 21 7.04 -2.72 -12.65
C PRO A 21 6.79 -2.57 -11.14
N TRP A 22 6.29 -1.43 -10.68
CA TRP A 22 6.07 -1.14 -9.26
C TRP A 22 4.89 -1.91 -8.66
N LEU A 23 3.81 -2.06 -9.43
CA LEU A 23 2.61 -2.79 -9.03
C LEU A 23 2.88 -4.29 -8.87
N TYR A 24 3.72 -4.85 -9.73
CA TYR A 24 4.01 -6.29 -9.75
C TYR A 24 5.33 -6.68 -9.10
N ALA A 25 6.18 -5.71 -8.73
CA ALA A 25 7.48 -5.98 -8.10
C ALA A 25 7.37 -6.89 -6.87
N SER A 26 8.25 -7.91 -6.82
CA SER A 26 8.49 -8.69 -5.62
C SER A 26 9.34 -7.88 -4.62
N GLY A 27 9.41 -8.34 -3.37
CA GLY A 27 10.22 -7.71 -2.33
C GLY A 27 9.59 -6.47 -1.70
N SER A 28 10.44 -5.67 -1.04
CA SER A 28 10.06 -4.51 -0.23
C SER A 28 9.94 -3.25 -1.08
N LEU A 29 8.75 -2.66 -1.15
CA LEU A 29 8.58 -1.35 -1.79
C LEU A 29 9.35 -0.26 -1.06
N THR A 30 9.46 -0.34 0.26
CA THR A 30 10.31 0.57 1.04
C THR A 30 11.73 0.60 0.48
N GLN A 31 12.35 -0.56 0.23
CA GLN A 31 13.71 -0.62 -0.29
C GLN A 31 13.79 -0.04 -1.71
N GLN A 32 12.81 -0.35 -2.56
CA GLN A 32 12.75 0.15 -3.93
C GLN A 32 12.59 1.67 -3.98
N LEU A 33 11.67 2.23 -3.20
CA LEU A 33 11.47 3.68 -3.10
C LEU A 33 12.66 4.38 -2.44
N THR A 34 13.30 3.77 -1.45
CA THR A 34 14.54 4.32 -0.85
C THR A 34 15.67 4.41 -1.87
N GLY A 35 15.85 3.38 -2.70
CA GLY A 35 16.83 3.39 -3.78
C GLY A 35 16.51 4.45 -4.83
N LEU A 36 15.24 4.53 -5.25
CA LEU A 36 14.79 5.54 -6.23
C LEU A 36 14.97 6.97 -5.71
N ALA A 37 14.69 7.20 -4.43
CA ALA A 37 14.81 8.49 -3.77
C ALA A 37 16.25 8.82 -3.31
N GLN A 38 17.25 8.03 -3.69
CA GLN A 38 18.66 8.21 -3.28
C GLN A 38 18.82 8.36 -1.76
N GLY A 39 18.03 7.60 -1.00
CA GLY A 39 18.05 7.61 0.47
C GLY A 39 17.16 8.66 1.14
N GLN A 40 16.50 9.56 0.42
CA GLN A 40 15.62 10.61 0.98
C GLN A 40 14.23 10.10 1.42
N PHE A 41 14.01 8.79 1.35
CA PHE A 41 12.73 8.19 1.68
C PHE A 41 12.34 8.38 3.14
N HIS A 42 11.08 8.74 3.38
CA HIS A 42 10.52 8.78 4.73
C HIS A 42 9.03 8.40 4.76
N VAL A 43 8.53 8.11 5.95
CA VAL A 43 7.14 7.72 6.21
C VAL A 43 6.49 8.73 7.14
N GLU A 44 5.33 9.23 6.74
CA GLU A 44 4.48 10.09 7.55
C GLU A 44 3.21 9.33 7.98
N PRO A 45 3.03 9.00 9.27
CA PRO A 45 1.79 8.41 9.77
C PRO A 45 0.61 9.37 9.61
N ILE A 46 -0.51 8.87 9.08
CA ILE A 46 -1.74 9.66 8.90
C ILE A 46 -2.71 9.37 10.04
N GLN A 47 -3.07 8.09 10.20
CA GLN A 47 -4.03 7.67 11.21
C GLN A 47 -3.84 6.21 11.60
N GLU A 48 -4.25 5.89 12.81
CA GLU A 48 -4.29 4.54 13.36
C GLU A 48 -5.65 4.32 14.03
N HIS A 49 -6.36 3.27 13.64
CA HIS A 49 -7.72 3.02 14.12
C HIS A 49 -8.10 1.54 14.05
N PHE A 50 -9.21 1.20 14.70
CA PHE A 50 -9.81 -0.12 14.57
C PHE A 50 -10.94 -0.10 13.56
N GLN A 51 -10.97 -1.08 12.65
CA GLN A 51 -12.09 -1.27 11.72
C GLN A 51 -12.35 -2.76 11.50
N ARG A 52 -13.57 -3.13 11.12
CA ARG A 52 -13.86 -4.48 10.63
C ARG A 52 -13.24 -4.69 9.25
N LEU A 53 -12.96 -5.94 8.93
CA LEU A 53 -12.55 -6.30 7.57
C LEU A 53 -13.71 -6.10 6.59
N SER A 54 -13.41 -5.58 5.41
CA SER A 54 -14.34 -5.68 4.29
C SER A 54 -14.54 -7.16 3.93
N PHE A 55 -15.72 -7.50 3.40
CA PHE A 55 -16.01 -8.88 3.01
C PHE A 55 -14.99 -9.43 2.00
N ALA A 56 -14.56 -8.60 1.04
CA ALA A 56 -13.54 -8.95 0.06
C ALA A 56 -12.17 -9.26 0.70
N ASN A 57 -11.76 -8.48 1.71
CA ASN A 57 -10.50 -8.71 2.42
C ASN A 57 -10.58 -9.92 3.35
N ALA A 58 -11.71 -10.10 4.04
CA ALA A 58 -11.97 -11.27 4.88
C ALA A 58 -11.93 -12.58 4.07
N LYS A 59 -12.63 -12.61 2.93
CA LYS A 59 -12.60 -13.75 2.00
C LYS A 59 -11.19 -14.03 1.48
N TRP A 60 -10.46 -12.99 1.07
CA TRP A 60 -9.08 -13.14 0.57
C TRP A 60 -8.13 -13.65 1.66
N MET A 61 -8.29 -13.19 2.90
CA MET A 61 -7.51 -13.68 4.03
C MET A 61 -7.95 -15.05 4.54
N GLN A 62 -9.11 -15.58 4.11
CA GLN A 62 -9.74 -16.78 4.66
C GLN A 62 -10.02 -16.62 6.17
N MET A 63 -10.59 -15.48 6.55
CA MET A 63 -10.90 -15.13 7.94
C MET A 63 -12.35 -14.65 8.06
N SER A 64 -12.91 -14.68 9.28
CA SER A 64 -14.23 -14.09 9.55
C SER A 64 -14.21 -12.58 9.35
N HIS A 65 -15.22 -12.05 8.66
CA HIS A 65 -15.44 -10.61 8.48
C HIS A 65 -15.85 -9.90 9.78
N GLN A 66 -16.26 -10.66 10.80
CA GLN A 66 -16.64 -10.12 12.12
C GLN A 66 -15.43 -9.71 12.95
N HIS A 67 -14.22 -10.16 12.59
CA HIS A 67 -13.02 -9.80 13.30
C HIS A 67 -12.65 -8.33 13.07
N THR A 68 -12.34 -7.65 14.17
CA THR A 68 -11.73 -6.33 14.13
C THR A 68 -10.28 -6.44 13.68
N SER A 69 -9.82 -5.41 12.97
CA SER A 69 -8.44 -5.21 12.58
C SER A 69 -7.95 -3.87 13.11
N TRP A 70 -6.70 -3.84 13.53
CA TRP A 70 -5.97 -2.60 13.68
C TRP A 70 -5.49 -2.16 12.29
N VAL A 71 -5.73 -0.91 11.97
CA VAL A 71 -5.38 -0.30 10.69
C VAL A 71 -4.49 0.88 10.93
N ARG A 72 -3.46 0.97 10.09
CA ARG A 72 -2.52 2.07 10.06
C ARG A 72 -2.43 2.59 8.64
N GLU A 73 -2.57 3.89 8.49
CA GLU A 73 -2.42 4.60 7.24
C GLU A 73 -1.23 5.55 7.32
N SER A 74 -0.47 5.65 6.24
CA SER A 74 0.72 6.50 6.16
C SER A 74 0.98 6.93 4.73
N TYR A 75 1.56 8.11 4.56
CA TYR A 75 2.19 8.49 3.31
C TYR A 75 3.65 8.03 3.27
N LEU A 76 4.08 7.60 2.09
CA LEU A 76 5.47 7.31 1.78
C LEU A 76 5.96 8.38 0.82
N TYR A 77 7.02 9.07 1.21
CA TYR A 77 7.65 10.12 0.43
C TYR A 77 8.95 9.63 -0.17
N GLY A 78 9.25 10.11 -1.36
CA GLY A 78 10.55 9.95 -1.99
C GLY A 78 11.42 11.18 -1.76
N SER A 79 12.05 11.66 -2.83
CA SER A 79 12.82 12.91 -2.84
C SER A 79 11.96 14.17 -2.99
N GLU A 80 10.68 14.01 -3.36
CA GLU A 80 9.75 15.11 -3.61
C GLU A 80 8.95 15.49 -2.37
N GLN A 81 8.44 16.73 -2.34
CA GLN A 81 7.56 17.23 -1.28
C GLN A 81 6.18 16.55 -1.26
N SER A 82 5.74 16.01 -2.40
CA SER A 82 4.45 15.34 -2.53
C SER A 82 4.59 13.84 -2.25
N PRO A 83 3.62 13.22 -1.55
CA PRO A 83 3.70 11.80 -1.24
C PRO A 83 3.62 10.96 -2.51
N TRP A 84 4.46 9.94 -2.59
CA TRP A 84 4.49 9.01 -3.72
C TRP A 84 3.47 7.89 -3.57
N VAL A 85 3.27 7.42 -2.33
CA VAL A 85 2.38 6.27 -2.06
C VAL A 85 1.56 6.54 -0.82
N LYS A 86 0.27 6.25 -0.88
CA LYS A 86 -0.55 6.07 0.32
C LYS A 86 -0.55 4.59 0.69
N ALA A 87 -0.01 4.29 1.87
CA ALA A 87 0.06 2.93 2.39
C ALA A 87 -1.00 2.71 3.47
N LYS A 88 -1.70 1.58 3.40
CA LYS A 88 -2.66 1.12 4.41
C LYS A 88 -2.32 -0.31 4.81
N SER A 89 -1.97 -0.51 6.06
CA SER A 89 -1.74 -1.83 6.63
C SER A 89 -2.92 -2.25 7.49
N ILE A 90 -3.45 -3.45 7.27
CA ILE A 90 -4.61 -4.00 7.95
C ILE A 90 -4.22 -5.29 8.64
N PHE A 91 -4.14 -5.23 9.96
CA PHE A 91 -3.77 -6.35 10.80
C PHE A 91 -4.99 -6.84 11.58
N PRO A 92 -5.54 -8.02 11.27
CA PRO A 92 -6.50 -8.68 12.14
C PRO A 92 -5.97 -8.73 13.58
N ILE A 93 -6.80 -8.45 14.58
CA ILE A 93 -6.35 -8.45 16.00
C ILE A 93 -5.71 -9.79 16.38
N LEU A 94 -6.25 -10.89 15.87
CA LEU A 94 -5.70 -12.24 16.08
C LEU A 94 -4.28 -12.41 15.50
N SER A 95 -3.94 -11.64 14.47
CA SER A 95 -2.61 -11.62 13.87
C SER A 95 -1.62 -10.71 14.63
N LEU A 96 -2.08 -9.80 15.50
CA LEU A 96 -1.24 -8.88 16.28
C LEU A 96 -0.82 -9.48 17.62
N GLN A 97 -0.16 -10.62 17.56
CA GLN A 97 0.32 -11.34 18.73
C GLN A 97 1.83 -11.57 18.66
N LYS A 98 2.46 -11.77 19.82
CA LYS A 98 3.90 -12.07 19.93
C LYS A 98 4.74 -11.06 19.14
N LYS A 99 5.56 -11.53 18.19
CA LYS A 99 6.45 -10.69 17.37
C LYS A 99 5.69 -9.65 16.55
N ALA A 100 4.44 -9.89 16.17
CA ALA A 100 3.67 -8.95 15.34
C ALA A 100 3.16 -7.72 16.10
N ARG A 101 3.22 -7.71 17.45
CA ARG A 101 2.90 -6.51 18.23
C ARG A 101 3.80 -5.32 17.88
N ILE A 102 5.01 -5.58 17.38
CA ILE A 102 5.93 -4.53 16.95
C ILE A 102 5.28 -3.61 15.91
N PHE A 103 4.41 -4.14 15.04
CA PHE A 103 3.76 -3.37 13.97
C PHE A 103 2.86 -2.25 14.50
N GLN A 104 2.36 -2.36 15.74
CA GLN A 104 1.59 -1.30 16.39
C GLN A 104 2.45 -0.13 16.87
N HIS A 105 3.77 -0.31 16.94
CA HIS A 105 4.69 0.64 17.56
C HIS A 105 5.79 1.11 16.61
N ILE A 106 5.64 0.88 15.30
CA ILE A 106 6.68 1.22 14.32
C ILE A 106 6.83 2.73 14.09
N GLY A 107 5.82 3.54 14.41
CA GLY A 107 5.88 4.99 14.23
C GLY A 107 6.30 5.34 12.79
N THR A 108 7.25 6.25 12.61
CA THR A 108 7.75 6.64 11.28
C THR A 108 8.65 5.59 10.61
N LYS A 109 8.87 4.42 11.23
CA LYS A 109 9.66 3.36 10.61
C LYS A 109 8.83 2.61 9.57
N PRO A 110 9.36 2.38 8.36
CA PRO A 110 8.63 1.68 7.32
C PRO A 110 8.37 0.23 7.69
N ILE A 111 7.15 -0.23 7.46
CA ILE A 111 6.74 -1.62 7.71
C ILE A 111 7.64 -2.63 6.99
N GLY A 112 8.06 -2.31 5.76
CA GLY A 112 8.92 -3.15 4.94
C GLY A 112 10.27 -3.45 5.60
N TRP A 113 10.79 -2.54 6.44
CA TRP A 113 12.01 -2.81 7.19
C TRP A 113 11.86 -4.02 8.12
N PHE A 114 10.77 -4.08 8.88
CA PHE A 114 10.50 -5.20 9.80
C PHE A 114 10.08 -6.49 9.08
N LEU A 115 9.37 -6.37 7.96
CA LEU A 115 8.90 -7.54 7.19
C LEU A 115 10.02 -8.31 6.52
N PHE A 116 11.03 -7.60 6.04
CA PHE A 116 12.11 -8.18 5.25
C PHE A 116 13.43 -8.29 6.03
N GLN A 117 13.45 -7.91 7.31
CA GLN A 117 14.61 -8.10 8.19
C GLN A 117 14.81 -9.59 8.48
N ARG A 118 15.73 -10.22 7.74
CA ARG A 118 16.10 -11.65 7.87
C ARG A 118 14.96 -12.65 7.58
N THR A 119 13.90 -12.19 6.91
CA THR A 119 12.78 -13.03 6.49
C THR A 119 12.34 -12.68 5.08
N ASN A 120 11.80 -13.65 4.35
CA ASN A 120 11.07 -13.41 3.11
C ASN A 120 9.64 -13.94 3.28
N PRO A 121 8.68 -13.10 3.71
CA PRO A 121 7.34 -13.56 4.03
C PRO A 121 6.62 -14.09 2.80
N LEU A 122 5.80 -15.13 2.99
CA LEU A 122 4.90 -15.58 1.94
C LEU A 122 3.94 -14.43 1.60
N CYS A 123 3.78 -14.18 0.30
CA CYS A 123 3.04 -13.02 -0.19
C CYS A 123 2.13 -13.44 -1.34
N GLN A 124 0.83 -13.22 -1.18
CA GLN A 124 -0.14 -13.26 -2.27
C GLN A 124 -0.44 -11.82 -2.69
N ARG A 125 -0.40 -11.55 -4.00
CA ARG A 125 -0.60 -10.19 -4.52
C ARG A 125 -1.77 -10.11 -5.47
N ARG A 126 -2.47 -8.97 -5.43
CA ARG A 126 -3.40 -8.54 -6.46
C ARG A 126 -3.20 -7.06 -6.78
N VAL A 127 -3.54 -6.68 -7.99
CA VAL A 127 -3.54 -5.28 -8.44
C VAL A 127 -4.99 -4.87 -8.67
N ILE A 128 -5.37 -3.73 -8.12
CA ILE A 128 -6.72 -3.17 -8.24
C ILE A 128 -6.63 -1.66 -8.48
N LEU A 129 -7.67 -1.09 -9.08
CA LEU A 129 -7.83 0.35 -9.16
C LEU A 129 -8.74 0.80 -8.00
N LEU A 130 -8.23 1.67 -7.14
CA LEU A 130 -8.99 2.39 -6.12
C LEU A 130 -9.22 3.83 -6.55
N GLU A 131 -10.06 4.56 -5.83
CA GLU A 131 -10.37 5.98 -6.09
C GLU A 131 -9.11 6.85 -6.17
N GLU A 132 -8.14 6.62 -5.28
CA GLU A 132 -6.89 7.38 -5.21
C GLU A 132 -5.81 6.93 -6.21
N GLY A 133 -6.03 5.82 -6.92
CA GLY A 133 -5.10 5.34 -7.94
C GLY A 133 -4.88 3.84 -7.99
N TRP A 134 -3.96 3.43 -8.87
CA TRP A 134 -3.55 2.04 -9.01
C TRP A 134 -2.89 1.55 -7.72
N THR A 135 -3.39 0.41 -7.24
CA THR A 135 -3.04 -0.11 -5.93
C THR A 135 -2.55 -1.54 -6.08
N ARG A 136 -1.37 -1.82 -5.52
CA ARG A 136 -0.98 -3.20 -5.24
C ARG A 136 -1.42 -3.55 -3.82
N GLN A 137 -2.11 -4.66 -3.68
CA GLN A 137 -2.44 -5.23 -2.38
C GLN A 137 -1.67 -6.52 -2.20
N SER A 138 -0.95 -6.61 -1.08
CA SER A 138 -0.14 -7.75 -0.70
C SER A 138 -0.71 -8.34 0.59
N CYS A 139 -1.10 -9.60 0.56
CA CYS A 139 -1.45 -10.36 1.76
C CYS A 139 -0.23 -11.17 2.19
N TYR A 140 0.35 -10.76 3.31
CA TYR A 140 1.55 -11.37 3.87
C TYR A 140 1.20 -12.41 4.92
N THR A 141 1.98 -13.49 4.96
CA THR A 141 2.07 -14.38 6.12
C THR A 141 3.48 -14.28 6.70
N TRP A 142 3.59 -13.71 7.89
CA TRP A 142 4.86 -13.46 8.58
C TRP A 142 4.80 -14.04 9.99
N HIS A 143 5.68 -15.01 10.29
CA HIS A 143 5.67 -15.75 11.56
C HIS A 143 4.28 -16.32 11.95
N GLY A 144 3.50 -16.79 10.96
CA GLY A 144 2.15 -17.30 11.15
C GLY A 144 1.05 -16.23 11.25
N CYS A 145 1.42 -14.95 11.29
CA CYS A 145 0.50 -13.82 11.31
C CYS A 145 0.15 -13.40 9.88
N LYS A 146 -1.15 -13.33 9.56
CA LYS A 146 -1.64 -12.92 8.24
C LYS A 146 -2.22 -11.50 8.28
N PHE A 147 -1.80 -10.64 7.36
CA PHE A 147 -2.27 -9.25 7.28
C PHE A 147 -2.19 -8.74 5.84
N ILE A 148 -2.85 -7.61 5.56
CA ILE A 148 -2.84 -6.97 4.25
C ILE A 148 -2.02 -5.68 4.33
N VAL A 149 -1.23 -5.43 3.30
CA VAL A 149 -0.65 -4.13 2.99
C VAL A 149 -1.22 -3.68 1.65
N GLN A 150 -1.78 -2.48 1.61
CA GLN A 150 -2.24 -1.81 0.40
C GLN A 150 -1.31 -0.63 0.13
N GLU A 151 -0.78 -0.56 -1.07
CA GLU A 151 0.11 0.52 -1.50
C GLU A 151 -0.50 1.13 -2.75
N THR A 152 -1.15 2.29 -2.59
CA THR A 152 -1.76 3.07 -3.67
C THR A 152 -0.73 4.07 -4.18
N PHE A 153 -0.35 3.95 -5.44
CA PHE A 153 0.58 4.88 -6.08
C PHE A 153 -0.17 6.15 -6.46
N LEU A 154 0.33 7.28 -5.98
CA LEU A 154 -0.32 8.59 -6.13
C LEU A 154 0.17 9.29 -7.41
N PRO A 155 -0.59 10.27 -7.93
CA PRO A 155 -0.23 10.98 -9.16
C PRO A 155 1.18 11.58 -9.17
N ALA A 156 1.68 12.05 -8.02
CA ALA A 156 3.03 12.58 -7.89
C ALA A 156 4.11 11.54 -8.21
N PHE A 157 3.89 10.27 -7.83
CA PHE A 157 4.82 9.20 -8.17
C PHE A 157 4.77 8.84 -9.65
N GLU A 158 3.57 8.74 -10.22
CA GLU A 158 3.40 8.45 -11.65
C GLU A 158 4.08 9.54 -12.50
N HIS A 159 3.89 10.80 -12.14
CA HIS A 159 4.56 11.92 -12.81
C HIS A 159 6.09 11.84 -12.67
N PHE A 160 6.58 11.54 -11.46
CA PHE A 160 8.02 11.39 -11.20
C PHE A 160 8.65 10.30 -12.09
N ILE A 161 8.06 9.10 -12.14
CA ILE A 161 8.64 7.98 -12.92
C ILE A 161 8.48 8.15 -14.43
N GLN A 162 7.49 8.91 -14.90
CA GLN A 162 7.34 9.27 -16.31
C GLN A 162 8.44 10.25 -16.75
N ASN A 163 8.72 11.27 -15.93
CA ASN A 163 9.74 12.26 -16.25
C ASN A 163 11.18 11.75 -16.03
N SER A 164 11.38 10.80 -15.11
CA SER A 164 12.71 10.24 -14.82
C SER A 164 13.26 9.30 -15.91
N ARG A 165 12.44 8.97 -16.92
CA ARG A 165 12.83 8.17 -18.09
C ARG A 165 13.03 8.99 -19.37
N ALA A 166 12.77 10.29 -19.33
CA ALA A 166 13.12 11.24 -20.38
C ALA A 166 14.58 11.69 -20.21
#